data_AF-A0AAV3ZW46-F1
#
_entry.id   AF-A0AAV3ZW46-F1
#
_cell.length_a   1.000
_cell.length_b   1.000
_cell.length_c   1.000
_cell.angle_alpha   90.00
_cell.angle_beta   90.00
_cell.angle_gamma   90.00
#
_symmetry.space_group_name_H-M   'P 1'
#
loop_
_entity.id
_entity.type
_entity.pdbx_description
1 polymer ?
#
loop_
_entity_poly.entity_id
_entity_poly.type
_entity_poly.pdbx_seq_one_letter_code
_entity_poly.pdbx_strand_id
1 'polypeptide(L)'
;MTGADSYKEFDNTSIVSSSPTQDTVKIGSVRLRKRDVLLGGIALIALLMVLILAIVLAVQVGNNDDDDDKKGAVNAAQTIKTNKSDSDQSTPATLPPDAKGLQMDLCTSPPCLKAAHYQKSNMDANFAPCEDFYSYACGSYDDNNPQNYMLTDVTPAGKIQLDNIVRLLDLISFPVDRDSLHSYERKLKHFMSSCTNHFDKMDLRGRPLIDQVLSKVGPVYFLHDDFDAANVDLHAQLKKTHVEFWTAAFFTVNVVTDQENWNKRIVEVHHDMART
;
A
#
# COMPACT_ATOMS: atom_id res chain seq x y z
N MET A 1 -14.19 -12.64 -36.58
CA MET A 1 -12.82 -12.42 -36.09
C MET A 1 -12.78 -12.91 -34.65
N THR A 2 -12.11 -14.05 -34.44
CA THR A 2 -12.02 -14.72 -33.14
C THR A 2 -11.12 -13.91 -32.21
N GLY A 3 -11.65 -13.47 -31.06
CA GLY A 3 -10.97 -12.60 -30.09
C GLY A 3 -9.82 -13.27 -29.29
N ALA A 4 -9.12 -14.23 -29.89
CA ALA A 4 -8.04 -14.98 -29.25
C ALA A 4 -6.66 -14.30 -29.35
N ASP A 5 -6.50 -13.29 -30.22
CA ASP A 5 -5.17 -12.74 -30.55
C ASP A 5 -4.80 -11.42 -29.85
N SER A 6 -5.62 -10.92 -28.91
CA SER A 6 -5.41 -9.58 -28.32
C SER A 6 -4.68 -9.55 -26.98
N TYR A 7 -4.35 -10.71 -26.37
CA TYR A 7 -3.59 -10.73 -25.11
C TYR A 7 -2.13 -11.10 -25.38
N LYS A 8 -1.29 -10.08 -25.62
CA LYS A 8 0.16 -10.26 -25.50
C LYS A 8 0.47 -10.43 -24.02
N GLU A 9 0.89 -11.65 -23.67
CA GLU A 9 1.24 -12.04 -22.32
C GLU A 9 2.40 -11.17 -21.79
N PHE A 10 2.28 -10.73 -20.54
CA PHE A 10 3.31 -9.94 -19.87
C PHE A 10 4.43 -10.89 -19.44
N ASP A 11 5.36 -11.16 -20.35
CA ASP A 11 6.51 -12.01 -20.10
C ASP A 11 7.57 -11.23 -19.32
N ASN A 12 7.71 -11.57 -18.04
CA ASN A 12 8.70 -11.00 -17.13
C ASN A 12 10.16 -11.31 -17.53
N THR A 13 10.40 -12.25 -18.45
CA THR A 13 11.74 -12.47 -19.01
C THR A 13 12.20 -11.34 -19.93
N SER A 14 11.26 -10.55 -20.47
CA SER A 14 11.56 -9.43 -21.36
C SER A 14 11.97 -8.13 -20.64
N ILE A 15 11.68 -8.02 -19.34
CA ILE A 15 12.08 -6.86 -18.51
C ILE A 15 13.52 -7.02 -17.99
N VAL A 16 13.98 -8.26 -17.83
CA VAL A 16 15.34 -8.58 -17.36
C VAL A 16 16.13 -9.23 -18.50
N SER A 17 16.37 -8.48 -19.57
CA SER A 17 17.46 -8.82 -20.52
C SER A 17 18.81 -8.35 -19.98
N SER A 18 19.14 -8.74 -18.74
CA SER A 18 20.53 -8.86 -18.32
C SER A 18 20.83 -10.36 -18.29
N SER A 19 21.73 -10.80 -19.18
CA SER A 19 22.16 -12.19 -19.34
C SER A 19 22.25 -12.95 -18.00
N PRO A 20 21.44 -13.99 -17.76
CA PRO A 20 21.32 -14.68 -16.45
C PRO A 20 22.57 -15.49 -16.05
N THR A 21 23.66 -15.33 -16.79
CA THR A 21 24.89 -16.12 -16.66
C THR A 21 26.01 -15.41 -15.89
N GLN A 22 25.94 -14.09 -15.62
CA GLN A 22 27.03 -13.39 -14.92
C GLN A 22 26.96 -13.43 -13.38
N ASP A 23 25.76 -13.53 -12.78
CA ASP A 23 25.59 -13.32 -11.33
C ASP A 23 25.12 -14.53 -10.50
N THR A 24 25.11 -15.72 -11.09
CA THR A 24 24.74 -16.95 -10.37
C THR A 24 25.92 -17.92 -10.28
N VAL A 25 26.07 -18.58 -9.13
CA VAL A 25 27.01 -19.68 -8.90
C VAL A 25 26.22 -20.96 -8.83
N LYS A 26 26.66 -21.98 -9.56
CA LYS A 26 26.07 -23.33 -9.53
C LYS A 26 26.79 -24.16 -8.48
N ILE A 27 26.10 -24.55 -7.42
CA ILE A 27 26.60 -25.49 -6.42
C ILE A 27 25.72 -26.75 -6.52
N GLY A 28 26.26 -27.81 -7.11
CA GLY A 28 25.51 -29.04 -7.39
C GLY A 28 24.34 -28.81 -8.35
N SER A 29 23.12 -29.17 -7.92
CA SER A 29 21.88 -28.98 -8.69
C SER A 29 21.23 -27.61 -8.49
N VAL A 30 21.75 -26.77 -7.58
CA VAL A 30 21.12 -25.49 -7.20
C VAL A 30 21.89 -24.30 -7.79
N ARG A 31 21.17 -23.29 -8.27
CA ARG A 31 21.73 -22.00 -8.72
C ARG A 31 21.46 -20.96 -7.64
N LEU A 32 22.53 -20.42 -7.06
CA LEU A 32 22.45 -19.39 -6.02
C LEU A 32 22.99 -18.08 -6.58
N ARG A 33 22.39 -16.95 -6.20
CA ARG A 33 22.93 -15.62 -6.57
C ARG A 33 24.23 -15.40 -5.80
N LYS A 34 25.25 -14.82 -6.45
CA LYS A 34 26.56 -14.55 -5.82
C LYS A 34 26.43 -13.75 -4.51
N ARG A 35 25.49 -12.80 -4.47
CA ARG A 35 25.20 -11.97 -3.29
C ARG A 35 24.73 -12.82 -2.09
N ASP A 36 23.91 -13.82 -2.33
CA ASP A 36 23.34 -14.67 -1.27
C ASP A 36 24.40 -15.62 -0.71
N VAL A 37 25.30 -16.12 -1.57
CA VAL A 37 26.48 -16.91 -1.16
C VAL A 37 27.44 -16.08 -0.33
N LEU A 38 27.69 -14.82 -0.73
CA LEU A 38 28.56 -13.91 0.02
C LEU A 38 27.99 -13.59 1.41
N LEU A 39 26.70 -13.24 1.49
CA LEU A 39 26.02 -12.96 2.76
C LEU A 39 25.97 -14.21 3.66
N GLY A 40 25.68 -15.39 3.10
CA GLY A 40 25.72 -16.65 3.83
C GLY A 40 27.12 -17.00 4.36
N GLY A 41 28.17 -16.76 3.57
CA GLY A 41 29.56 -16.94 3.99
C GLY A 41 29.95 -16.02 5.14
N ILE A 42 29.59 -14.73 5.07
CA ILE A 42 29.84 -13.75 6.15
C ILE A 42 29.11 -14.16 7.43
N ALA A 43 27.84 -14.59 7.33
CA ALA A 43 27.06 -15.04 8.48
C ALA A 43 27.67 -16.29 9.14
N LEU A 44 28.17 -17.25 8.35
CA LEU A 44 28.85 -18.43 8.87
C LEU A 44 30.14 -18.07 9.63
N ILE A 45 30.96 -17.18 9.06
CA ILE A 45 32.18 -16.70 9.70
C ILE A 45 31.87 -15.97 11.00
N ALA A 46 30.84 -15.12 11.01
CA ALA A 46 30.39 -14.44 12.22
C ALA A 46 29.95 -15.42 13.32
N LEU A 47 29.19 -16.47 12.98
CA LEU A 47 28.80 -17.52 13.92
C LEU A 47 29.99 -18.28 14.48
N LEU A 48 30.99 -18.61 13.65
CA LEU A 48 32.21 -19.26 14.09
C LEU A 48 33.02 -18.36 15.04
N MET A 49 33.11 -17.05 14.75
CA MET A 49 33.77 -16.10 15.63
C MET A 49 33.08 -15.98 16.99
N VAL A 50 31.74 -15.98 17.02
CA VAL A 50 30.95 -15.97 18.27
C VAL A 50 31.17 -17.26 19.06
N LEU A 51 31.19 -18.42 18.40
CA LEU A 51 31.47 -19.71 19.06
C LEU A 51 32.89 -19.75 19.64
N ILE A 52 33.88 -19.25 18.91
CA ILE A 52 35.27 -19.17 19.40
C ILE A 52 35.35 -18.24 20.61
N LEU A 53 34.72 -17.07 20.56
CA LEU A 53 34.64 -16.15 21.69
C LEU A 53 33.98 -16.79 22.92
N ALA A 54 32.89 -17.52 22.73
CA ALA A 54 32.20 -18.23 23.82
C ALA A 54 33.09 -19.31 24.45
N ILE A 55 33.86 -20.05 23.65
CA ILE A 55 34.82 -21.05 24.15
C ILE A 55 35.96 -20.36 24.92
N VAL A 56 36.51 -19.27 24.40
CA VAL A 56 37.58 -18.51 25.08
C VAL A 56 37.08 -17.96 26.43
N LEU A 57 35.86 -17.40 26.48
CA LEU A 57 35.25 -16.94 27.72
C LEU A 57 35.01 -18.10 28.71
N ALA A 58 34.54 -19.26 28.24
CA ALA A 58 34.36 -20.43 29.09
C ALA A 58 35.68 -20.94 29.70
N VAL A 59 36.78 -20.87 28.94
CA VAL A 59 38.13 -21.23 29.44
C VAL A 59 38.66 -20.18 30.42
N GLN A 60 38.39 -18.89 30.20
CA GLN A 60 38.78 -17.82 31.13
C GLN A 60 38.00 -17.87 32.45
N VAL A 61 36.72 -18.24 32.41
CA VAL A 61 35.88 -18.43 33.61
C VAL A 61 36.28 -19.72 34.34
N GLY A 62 36.54 -20.81 33.61
CA GLY A 62 36.99 -22.08 34.20
C GLY A 62 38.39 -22.06 34.83
N ASN A 63 39.18 -21.01 34.60
CA ASN A 63 40.47 -20.78 35.24
C ASN A 63 40.41 -19.81 36.44
N ASN A 64 39.25 -19.21 36.74
CA ASN A 64 39.10 -18.14 37.73
C ASN A 64 38.03 -18.43 38.80
N ASP A 65 37.80 -19.70 39.15
CA ASP A 65 36.96 -20.07 40.30
C ASP A 65 37.81 -20.74 41.41
N ASP A 66 38.49 -19.91 42.20
CA ASP A 66 38.59 -20.11 43.65
C ASP A 66 37.72 -19.00 44.29
N ASP A 67 36.82 -19.45 45.16
CA ASP A 67 36.03 -18.74 46.17
C ASP A 67 34.75 -17.95 45.81
N ASP A 68 33.70 -18.42 46.51
CA ASP A 68 32.61 -17.69 47.17
C ASP A 68 31.26 -17.38 46.47
N ASP A 69 30.32 -18.29 46.77
CA ASP A 69 29.17 -18.07 47.67
C ASP A 69 28.01 -17.12 47.25
N LYS A 70 26.83 -17.77 47.16
CA LYS A 70 25.50 -17.35 47.64
C LYS A 70 24.71 -16.21 46.97
N LYS A 71 23.50 -16.67 46.57
CA LYS A 71 22.15 -16.17 46.89
C LYS A 71 21.60 -14.95 46.15
N GLY A 72 20.36 -15.12 45.70
CA GLY A 72 19.40 -14.02 45.62
C GLY A 72 18.27 -14.18 44.62
N ALA A 73 17.38 -15.16 44.82
CA ALA A 73 16.08 -15.14 44.15
C ALA A 73 15.20 -14.05 44.78
N VAL A 74 14.76 -13.07 43.99
CA VAL A 74 13.76 -12.07 44.39
C VAL A 74 12.49 -12.26 43.57
N ASN A 75 11.40 -12.65 44.25
CA ASN A 75 10.05 -12.61 43.71
C ASN A 75 9.45 -11.23 43.97
N ALA A 76 9.12 -10.48 42.92
CA ALA A 76 8.36 -9.24 43.01
C ALA A 76 6.88 -9.53 42.72
N ALA A 77 6.08 -9.69 43.77
CA ALA A 77 4.63 -9.59 43.70
C ALA A 77 4.22 -8.29 44.40
N GLN A 78 3.85 -7.27 43.63
CA GLN A 78 3.22 -6.05 44.15
C GLN A 78 1.71 -6.13 43.90
N THR A 79 0.98 -6.35 44.99
CA THR A 79 -0.48 -6.22 45.05
C THR A 79 -0.83 -4.73 45.12
N ILE A 80 -1.42 -4.19 44.05
CA ILE A 80 -1.99 -2.84 44.02
C ILE A 80 -3.35 -2.88 44.74
N LYS A 81 -3.47 -2.11 45.83
CA LYS A 81 -4.75 -1.80 46.49
C LYS A 81 -5.38 -0.61 45.76
N THR A 82 -6.56 -0.81 45.17
CA THR A 82 -7.38 0.27 44.62
C THR A 82 -8.18 0.92 45.75
N ASN A 83 -7.86 2.18 46.06
CA ASN A 83 -8.71 3.01 46.90
C ASN A 83 -9.85 3.58 46.06
N LYS A 84 -11.07 3.33 46.53
CA LYS A 84 -12.35 3.90 46.09
C LYS A 84 -12.25 5.42 46.13
N SER A 85 -12.39 6.08 44.98
CA SER A 85 -12.46 7.54 44.88
C SER A 85 -13.91 7.97 44.87
N ASP A 86 -14.19 9.00 45.66
CA ASP A 86 -15.50 9.56 45.94
C ASP A 86 -16.19 10.10 44.69
N SER A 87 -17.48 9.82 44.60
CA SER A 87 -18.40 10.36 43.62
C SER A 87 -18.67 11.82 43.97
N ASP A 88 -18.15 12.74 43.15
CA ASP A 88 -18.47 14.15 43.23
C ASP A 88 -19.78 14.43 42.47
N GLN A 89 -20.76 14.91 43.20
CA GLN A 89 -22.15 15.05 42.78
C GLN A 89 -22.35 16.39 42.06
N SER A 90 -22.21 16.40 40.73
CA SER A 90 -22.71 17.51 39.91
C SER A 90 -24.21 17.35 39.66
N THR A 91 -24.99 18.35 40.08
CA THR A 91 -26.44 18.47 39.96
C THR A 91 -26.95 18.36 38.51
N PRO A 92 -28.00 17.55 38.22
CA PRO A 92 -28.63 17.54 36.90
C PRO A 92 -29.66 18.66 36.76
N ALA A 93 -29.58 19.39 35.64
CA ALA A 93 -30.63 20.29 35.17
C ALA A 93 -31.95 19.52 35.00
N THR A 94 -33.03 20.06 35.55
CA THR A 94 -34.36 19.46 35.55
C THR A 94 -34.95 19.39 34.14
N LEU A 95 -35.16 18.17 33.64
CA LEU A 95 -35.93 17.88 32.43
C LEU A 95 -37.45 18.02 32.69
N PRO A 96 -38.28 18.32 31.67
CA PRO A 96 -39.74 18.48 31.81
C PRO A 96 -40.47 17.21 32.30
N PRO A 97 -41.65 17.33 32.94
CA PRO A 97 -42.26 16.25 33.72
C PRO A 97 -42.93 15.11 32.93
N ASP A 98 -42.90 15.11 31.59
CA ASP A 98 -43.71 14.19 30.77
C ASP A 98 -42.93 13.03 30.12
N ALA A 99 -41.71 12.72 30.57
CA ALA A 99 -40.94 11.57 30.08
C ALA A 99 -41.20 10.26 30.85
N LYS A 100 -42.42 10.07 31.36
CA LYS A 100 -42.84 8.83 32.05
C LYS A 100 -43.17 7.73 31.03
N GLY A 101 -42.16 7.24 30.30
CA GLY A 101 -42.39 6.16 29.33
C GLY A 101 -41.27 5.73 28.39
N LEU A 102 -40.12 6.40 28.36
CA LEU A 102 -38.95 5.87 27.66
C LEU A 102 -37.96 5.33 28.68
N GLN A 103 -38.20 4.10 29.16
CA GLN A 103 -37.05 3.27 29.52
C GLN A 103 -36.28 3.06 28.22
N MET A 104 -35.30 3.94 27.95
CA MET A 104 -34.35 3.72 26.88
C MET A 104 -33.56 2.47 27.26
N ASP A 105 -33.85 1.37 26.58
CA ASP A 105 -33.03 0.17 26.63
C ASP A 105 -31.65 0.56 26.07
N LEU A 106 -30.72 0.89 26.96
CA LEU A 106 -29.41 1.39 26.58
C LEU A 106 -28.59 0.24 26.02
N CYS A 107 -28.20 0.36 24.76
CA CYS A 107 -27.38 -0.63 24.09
C CYS A 107 -25.92 -0.52 24.56
N THR A 108 -25.43 -1.57 25.24
CA THR A 108 -24.08 -1.65 25.83
C THR A 108 -23.17 -2.64 25.09
N SER A 109 -23.58 -3.14 23.93
CA SER A 109 -22.74 -4.04 23.14
C SER A 109 -21.49 -3.32 22.62
N PRO A 110 -20.36 -4.02 22.41
CA PRO A 110 -19.13 -3.39 21.94
C PRO A 110 -19.27 -2.58 20.65
N PRO A 111 -20.01 -3.03 19.60
CA PRO A 111 -20.24 -2.22 18.40
C PRO A 111 -20.99 -0.92 18.70
N CYS A 112 -21.93 -0.96 19.65
CA CYS A 112 -22.72 0.19 20.08
C CYS A 112 -21.86 1.26 20.74
N LEU A 113 -21.05 0.84 21.71
CA LEU A 113 -20.14 1.73 22.43
C LEU A 113 -19.09 2.32 21.48
N LYS A 114 -18.58 1.54 20.52
CA LYS A 114 -17.66 2.03 19.49
C LYS A 114 -18.30 3.11 18.61
N ALA A 115 -19.52 2.88 18.13
CA ALA A 115 -20.24 3.85 17.31
C ALA A 115 -20.58 5.12 18.09
N ALA A 116 -21.05 4.98 19.34
CA ALA A 116 -21.36 6.10 20.22
C ALA A 116 -20.11 6.94 20.53
N HIS A 117 -18.97 6.28 20.83
CA HIS A 117 -17.69 6.96 21.03
C HIS A 117 -17.27 7.73 19.78
N TYR A 118 -17.30 7.09 18.60
CA TYR A 118 -16.94 7.74 17.34
C TYR A 118 -17.78 8.98 17.06
N GLN A 119 -19.10 8.92 17.27
CA GLN A 119 -19.96 10.09 17.09
C GLN A 119 -19.61 11.17 18.13
N LYS A 120 -19.57 10.80 19.41
CA LYS A 120 -19.36 11.75 20.50
C LYS A 120 -18.01 12.45 20.42
N SER A 121 -16.96 11.78 19.95
CA SER A 121 -15.63 12.39 19.81
C SER A 121 -15.59 13.46 18.73
N ASN A 122 -16.33 13.29 17.63
CA ASN A 122 -16.29 14.21 16.49
C ASN A 122 -17.26 15.40 16.61
N MET A 123 -18.24 15.32 17.49
CA MET A 123 -19.21 16.39 17.75
C MET A 123 -18.60 17.56 18.52
N ASP A 124 -19.11 18.76 18.30
CA ASP A 124 -18.87 19.94 19.14
C ASP A 124 -20.20 20.47 19.69
N ALA A 125 -20.44 20.25 21.00
CA ALA A 125 -21.69 20.65 21.65
C ALA A 125 -21.78 22.15 21.97
N ASN A 126 -20.75 22.95 21.64
CA ASN A 126 -20.81 24.41 21.75
C ASN A 126 -21.68 25.03 20.65
N PHE A 127 -21.90 24.30 19.55
CA PHE A 127 -22.76 24.73 18.45
C PHE A 127 -24.18 24.19 18.61
N ALA A 128 -25.19 25.03 18.38
CA ALA A 128 -26.59 24.58 18.41
C ALA A 128 -26.91 23.79 17.12
N PRO A 129 -27.47 22.57 17.21
CA PRO A 129 -27.72 21.72 16.04
C PRO A 129 -28.71 22.30 15.03
N CYS A 130 -29.61 23.19 15.48
CA CYS A 130 -30.59 23.84 14.61
C CYS A 130 -30.04 25.08 13.89
N GLU A 131 -28.88 25.59 14.32
CA GLU A 131 -28.24 26.77 13.72
C GLU A 131 -27.09 26.37 12.80
N ASP A 132 -26.21 25.48 13.27
CA ASP A 132 -25.12 24.92 12.48
C ASP A 132 -24.92 23.43 12.82
N PHE A 133 -25.65 22.59 12.07
CA PHE A 133 -25.59 21.15 12.26
C PHE A 133 -24.22 20.56 11.87
N TYR A 134 -23.49 21.20 10.94
CA TYR A 134 -22.17 20.71 10.52
C TYR A 134 -21.16 20.87 11.66
N SER A 135 -21.06 22.06 12.25
CA SER A 135 -20.17 22.30 13.38
C SER A 135 -20.60 21.50 14.61
N TYR A 136 -21.90 21.33 14.86
CA TYR A 136 -22.38 20.46 15.92
C TYR A 136 -21.95 18.99 15.74
N ALA A 137 -22.08 18.45 14.53
CA ALA A 137 -21.83 17.04 14.27
C ALA A 137 -20.34 16.70 14.02
N CYS A 138 -19.58 17.63 13.44
CA CYS A 138 -18.24 17.42 12.93
C CYS A 138 -17.21 18.43 13.44
N GLY A 139 -17.58 19.38 14.29
CA GLY A 139 -16.71 20.50 14.70
C GLY A 139 -15.41 20.08 15.38
N SER A 140 -15.38 18.88 15.98
CA SER A 140 -14.18 18.30 16.59
C SER A 140 -13.48 17.27 15.67
N TYR A 141 -13.95 17.08 14.43
CA TYR A 141 -13.43 16.02 13.57
C TYR A 141 -11.95 16.24 13.26
N ASP A 142 -11.55 17.40 12.75
CA ASP A 142 -10.16 17.64 12.33
C ASP A 142 -9.15 17.47 13.48
N ASP A 143 -9.49 17.91 14.68
CA ASP A 143 -8.67 17.74 15.88
C ASP A 143 -8.46 16.27 16.24
N ASN A 144 -9.51 15.45 16.13
CA ASN A 144 -9.44 14.01 16.40
C ASN A 144 -8.90 13.19 15.22
N ASN A 145 -8.77 13.81 14.04
CA ASN A 145 -8.48 13.14 12.79
C ASN A 145 -7.43 13.93 11.99
N PRO A 146 -6.22 14.17 12.54
CA PRO A 146 -5.23 15.02 11.91
C PRO A 146 -4.76 14.45 10.57
N GLN A 147 -4.46 15.37 9.65
CA GLN A 147 -3.89 15.05 8.34
C GLN A 147 -2.52 14.39 8.48
N ASN A 148 -2.17 13.56 7.50
CA ASN A 148 -0.84 12.97 7.39
C ASN A 148 -0.38 12.92 5.93
N TYR A 149 0.87 12.49 5.71
CA TYR A 149 1.46 12.47 4.36
C TYR A 149 0.75 11.54 3.36
N MET A 150 -0.02 10.55 3.85
CA MET A 150 -0.80 9.61 3.03
C MET A 150 -2.22 10.10 2.76
N LEU A 151 -2.76 10.97 3.62
CA LEU A 151 -4.12 11.47 3.54
C LEU A 151 -4.15 12.93 3.98
N THR A 152 -4.05 13.82 2.99
CA THR A 152 -4.12 15.27 3.18
C THR A 152 -5.55 15.76 3.33
N ASP A 153 -6.52 15.14 2.66
CA ASP A 153 -7.95 15.41 2.86
C ASP A 153 -8.57 14.30 3.72
N VAL A 154 -8.68 14.57 5.02
CA VAL A 154 -9.16 13.58 5.98
C VAL A 154 -10.68 13.64 6.04
N THR A 155 -11.32 12.81 5.23
CA THR A 155 -12.75 12.57 5.31
C THR A 155 -13.03 11.15 5.81
N PRO A 156 -14.24 10.86 6.34
CA PRO A 156 -14.61 9.48 6.69
C PRO A 156 -14.45 8.50 5.52
N ALA A 157 -14.80 8.93 4.30
CA ALA A 157 -14.63 8.12 3.10
C ALA A 157 -13.14 7.90 2.77
N GLY A 158 -12.32 8.95 2.86
CA GLY A 158 -10.87 8.86 2.64
C GLY A 158 -10.19 7.92 3.63
N LYS A 159 -10.60 7.93 4.91
CA LYS A 159 -10.10 6.98 5.93
C LYS A 159 -10.45 5.54 5.61
N ILE A 160 -11.70 5.26 5.25
CA ILE A 160 -12.12 3.91 4.86
C ILE A 160 -11.36 3.44 3.62
N GLN A 161 -11.16 4.32 2.64
CA GLN A 161 -10.36 4.01 1.45
C GLN A 161 -8.91 3.69 1.81
N LEU A 162 -8.26 4.49 2.66
CA LEU A 162 -6.90 4.25 3.11
C LEU A 162 -6.78 2.92 3.87
N ASP A 163 -7.68 2.66 4.81
CA ASP A 163 -7.71 1.39 5.57
C ASP A 163 -7.85 0.18 4.63
N ASN A 164 -8.71 0.29 3.60
CA ASN A 164 -8.89 -0.75 2.60
C ASN A 164 -7.65 -0.92 1.74
N ILE A 165 -7.00 0.17 1.31
CA ILE A 165 -5.74 0.11 0.53
C ILE A 165 -4.66 -0.60 1.35
N VAL A 166 -4.49 -0.24 2.63
CA VAL A 166 -3.49 -0.86 3.50
C VAL A 166 -3.74 -2.37 3.64
N ARG A 167 -4.99 -2.79 3.85
CA ARG A 167 -5.37 -4.21 3.90
C ARG A 167 -5.13 -4.93 2.59
N LEU A 168 -5.45 -4.30 1.46
CA LEU A 168 -5.21 -4.88 0.13
C LEU A 168 -3.72 -5.05 -0.14
N LEU A 169 -2.90 -4.07 0.23
CA LEU A 169 -1.45 -4.14 0.11
C LEU A 169 -0.86 -5.27 0.96
N ASP A 170 -1.35 -5.44 2.19
CA ASP A 170 -0.96 -6.56 3.05
C ASP A 170 -1.28 -7.91 2.39
N LEU A 171 -2.51 -8.08 1.87
CA LEU A 171 -2.92 -9.31 1.17
C LEU A 171 -2.09 -9.60 -0.09
N ILE A 172 -1.70 -8.55 -0.82
CA ILE A 172 -0.90 -8.68 -2.05
C ILE A 172 0.58 -8.98 -1.74
N SER A 173 1.06 -8.62 -0.54
CA SER A 173 2.44 -8.85 -0.12
C SER A 173 2.77 -10.32 0.15
N PHE A 174 1.76 -11.13 0.46
CA PHE A 174 1.93 -12.57 0.68
C PHE A 174 2.30 -13.32 -0.62
N PRO A 175 3.03 -14.44 -0.53
CA PRO A 175 3.32 -15.31 -1.67
C PRO A 175 2.07 -15.71 -2.44
N VAL A 176 2.23 -16.05 -3.71
CA VAL A 176 1.13 -16.52 -4.56
C VAL A 176 0.67 -17.89 -4.09
N ASP A 177 -0.60 -18.03 -3.74
CA ASP A 177 -1.19 -19.31 -3.35
C ASP A 177 -1.64 -20.11 -4.58
N ARG A 178 -2.31 -19.44 -5.54
CA ARG A 178 -2.78 -20.05 -6.79
C ARG A 178 -1.82 -19.80 -7.93
N ASP A 179 -0.84 -20.69 -8.12
CA ASP A 179 0.20 -20.54 -9.14
C ASP A 179 -0.12 -21.19 -10.50
N SER A 180 -1.32 -20.95 -11.04
CA SER A 180 -1.69 -21.40 -12.39
C SER A 180 -1.50 -20.31 -13.44
N LEU A 181 -1.28 -20.70 -14.72
CA LEU A 181 -0.99 -19.75 -15.81
C LEU A 181 -1.99 -18.58 -15.88
N HIS A 182 -3.26 -18.91 -15.69
CA HIS A 182 -4.39 -17.99 -15.80
C HIS A 182 -4.85 -17.42 -14.45
N SER A 183 -4.08 -17.62 -13.37
CA SER A 183 -4.42 -17.12 -12.04
C SER A 183 -4.44 -15.59 -11.99
N TYR A 184 -5.60 -15.04 -11.65
CA TYR A 184 -5.75 -13.60 -11.41
C TYR A 184 -4.90 -13.14 -10.22
N GLU A 185 -4.80 -13.99 -9.18
CA GLU A 185 -4.03 -13.69 -7.97
C GLU A 185 -2.56 -13.51 -8.31
N ARG A 186 -2.01 -14.47 -9.08
CA ARG A 186 -0.62 -14.42 -9.50
C ARG A 186 -0.32 -13.21 -10.37
N LYS A 187 -1.17 -12.94 -11.37
CA LYS A 187 -1.01 -11.78 -12.25
C LYS A 187 -1.02 -10.48 -11.47
N LEU A 188 -1.96 -10.31 -10.54
CA LEU A 188 -2.06 -9.12 -9.69
C LEU A 188 -0.83 -8.96 -8.77
N LYS A 189 -0.40 -10.03 -8.09
CA LYS A 189 0.76 -10.01 -7.19
C LYS A 189 2.07 -9.74 -7.95
N HIS A 190 2.26 -10.36 -9.11
CA HIS A 190 3.42 -10.08 -9.97
C HIS A 190 3.40 -8.65 -10.52
N PHE A 191 2.23 -8.14 -10.94
CA PHE A 191 2.09 -6.77 -11.39
C PHE A 191 2.47 -5.79 -10.27
N MET A 192 1.94 -5.97 -9.06
CA MET A 192 2.30 -5.14 -7.91
C MET A 192 3.80 -5.21 -7.59
N SER A 193 4.39 -6.41 -7.62
CA SER A 193 5.84 -6.58 -7.43
C SER A 193 6.66 -5.82 -8.47
N SER A 194 6.21 -5.78 -9.73
CA SER A 194 6.87 -4.95 -10.77
C SER A 194 6.78 -3.44 -10.47
N CYS A 195 5.72 -2.99 -9.80
CA CYS A 195 5.56 -1.61 -9.35
C CYS A 195 6.43 -1.28 -8.12
N THR A 196 6.68 -2.23 -7.22
CA THR A 196 7.43 -1.98 -5.97
C THR A 196 8.91 -2.35 -6.05
N ASN A 197 9.35 -3.09 -7.07
CA ASN A 197 10.75 -3.46 -7.29
C ASN A 197 11.61 -2.25 -7.73
N HIS A 198 11.93 -1.38 -6.76
CA HIS A 198 12.65 -0.14 -7.02
C HIS A 198 14.07 -0.37 -7.53
N PHE A 199 14.81 -1.29 -6.91
CA PHE A 199 16.23 -1.51 -7.20
C PHE A 199 16.47 -1.95 -8.66
N ASP A 200 15.79 -3.01 -9.11
CA ASP A 200 16.00 -3.52 -10.47
C ASP A 200 15.55 -2.49 -11.54
N LYS A 201 14.56 -1.66 -11.22
CA LYS A 201 14.09 -0.58 -12.12
C LYS A 201 15.07 0.58 -12.21
N MET A 202 15.78 0.91 -11.13
CA MET A 202 16.75 2.01 -11.13
C MET A 202 17.92 1.74 -12.09
N ASP A 203 18.31 0.48 -12.27
CA ASP A 203 19.36 0.09 -13.22
C ASP A 203 18.92 0.29 -14.68
N LEU A 204 17.65 0.02 -14.98
CA LEU A 204 17.08 0.18 -16.31
C LEU A 204 16.76 1.65 -16.66
N ARG A 205 16.57 2.50 -15.65
CA ARG A 205 16.17 3.92 -15.79
C ARG A 205 14.93 4.05 -16.71
N GLY A 206 14.88 5.08 -17.54
CA GLY A 206 13.81 5.28 -18.51
C GLY A 206 13.91 4.42 -19.77
N ARG A 207 14.92 3.56 -19.92
CA ARG A 207 15.14 2.79 -21.17
C ARG A 207 13.93 1.97 -21.60
N PRO A 208 13.22 1.24 -20.70
CA PRO A 208 12.03 0.50 -21.13
C PRO A 208 10.97 1.39 -21.77
N LEU A 209 10.77 2.63 -21.28
CA LEU A 209 9.87 3.59 -21.90
C LEU A 209 10.36 4.01 -23.29
N ILE A 210 11.64 4.36 -23.42
CA ILE A 210 12.22 4.76 -24.71
C ILE A 210 12.13 3.61 -25.73
N ASP A 211 12.66 2.44 -25.37
CA ASP A 211 12.90 1.33 -26.28
C ASP A 211 11.64 0.53 -26.58
N GLN A 212 10.67 0.45 -25.66
CA GLN A 212 9.48 -0.39 -25.81
C GLN A 212 8.20 0.40 -26.10
N VAL A 213 8.18 1.70 -25.82
CA VAL A 213 7.01 2.57 -26.02
C VAL A 213 7.31 3.62 -27.08
N LEU A 214 8.25 4.54 -26.82
CA LEU A 214 8.46 5.70 -27.70
C LEU A 214 9.00 5.32 -29.07
N SER A 215 9.95 4.39 -29.14
CA SER A 215 10.49 3.84 -30.40
C SER A 215 9.40 3.26 -31.31
N LYS A 216 8.30 2.77 -30.72
CA LYS A 216 7.18 2.21 -31.47
C LYS A 216 6.27 3.30 -32.00
N VAL A 217 6.07 4.40 -31.29
CA VAL A 217 5.19 5.50 -31.73
C VAL A 217 5.75 6.13 -33.00
N GLY A 218 7.06 6.41 -33.03
CA GLY A 218 7.76 6.99 -34.17
C GLY A 218 8.89 7.92 -33.72
N PRO A 219 9.57 8.60 -34.66
CA PRO A 219 10.61 9.54 -34.33
C PRO A 219 10.03 10.73 -33.54
N VAL A 220 10.75 11.11 -32.49
CA VAL A 220 10.39 12.19 -31.56
C VAL A 220 11.51 13.21 -31.53
N TYR A 221 11.16 14.50 -31.67
CA TYR A 221 12.08 15.63 -31.83
C TYR A 221 13.28 15.67 -30.87
N PHE A 222 13.08 15.32 -29.59
CA PHE A 222 14.11 15.41 -28.56
C PHE A 222 14.87 14.09 -28.30
N LEU A 223 14.50 13.00 -28.97
CA LEU A 223 15.09 11.66 -28.76
C LEU A 223 15.83 11.11 -29.98
N HIS A 224 15.55 11.64 -31.16
CA HIS A 224 16.04 11.11 -32.42
C HIS A 224 16.76 12.22 -33.18
N ASP A 225 18.08 12.06 -33.37
CA ASP A 225 18.93 13.04 -34.05
C ASP A 225 18.54 13.23 -35.53
N ASP A 226 17.91 12.22 -36.12
CA ASP A 226 17.40 12.21 -37.50
C ASP A 226 15.93 12.65 -37.60
N PHE A 227 15.38 13.26 -36.55
CA PHE A 227 14.02 13.78 -36.60
C PHE A 227 13.87 14.85 -37.68
N ASP A 228 12.92 14.63 -38.59
CA ASP A 228 12.54 15.58 -39.61
C ASP A 228 11.04 15.87 -39.53
N ALA A 229 10.70 17.09 -39.11
CA ALA A 229 9.33 17.55 -38.96
C ALA A 229 8.51 17.43 -40.26
N ALA A 230 9.15 17.55 -41.43
CA ALA A 230 8.47 17.46 -42.71
C ALA A 230 8.00 16.03 -43.03
N ASN A 231 8.64 15.02 -42.44
CA ASN A 231 8.40 13.60 -42.73
C ASN A 231 7.65 12.87 -41.60
N VAL A 232 7.16 13.59 -40.59
CA VAL A 232 6.38 13.00 -39.49
C VAL A 232 4.94 12.73 -39.93
N ASP A 233 4.55 11.45 -39.89
CA ASP A 233 3.13 11.05 -39.99
C ASP A 233 2.45 11.18 -38.63
N LEU A 234 1.93 12.37 -38.36
CA LEU A 234 1.21 12.67 -37.13
C LEU A 234 -0.03 11.77 -36.95
N HIS A 235 -0.70 11.38 -38.05
CA HIS A 235 -1.89 10.54 -37.97
C HIS A 235 -1.55 9.13 -37.50
N ALA A 236 -0.49 8.53 -38.05
CA ALA A 236 -0.01 7.22 -37.61
C ALA A 236 0.46 7.25 -36.15
N GLN A 237 1.21 8.29 -35.75
CA GLN A 237 1.65 8.45 -34.36
C GLN A 237 0.46 8.57 -33.41
N LEU A 238 -0.52 9.43 -33.73
CA LEU A 238 -1.72 9.60 -32.90
C LEU A 238 -2.53 8.32 -32.80
N LYS A 239 -2.77 7.63 -33.92
CA LYS A 239 -3.47 6.35 -33.91
C LYS A 239 -2.78 5.35 -32.99
N LYS A 240 -1.45 5.26 -33.04
CA LYS A 240 -0.69 4.34 -32.20
C LYS A 240 -0.75 4.71 -30.72
N THR A 241 -0.55 5.98 -30.40
CA THR A 241 -0.65 6.51 -29.03
C THR A 241 -2.03 6.26 -28.41
N HIS A 242 -3.10 6.53 -29.17
CA HIS A 242 -4.47 6.34 -28.70
C HIS A 242 -4.88 4.86 -28.61
N VAL A 243 -4.55 4.04 -29.61
CA VAL A 243 -5.08 2.66 -29.72
C VAL A 243 -4.18 1.63 -29.04
N GLU A 244 -2.86 1.72 -29.20
CA GLU A 244 -1.94 0.73 -28.62
C GLU A 244 -1.54 1.08 -27.18
N PHE A 245 -1.33 2.36 -26.89
CA PHE A 245 -0.89 2.82 -25.56
C PHE A 245 -2.01 3.42 -24.72
N TRP A 246 -3.22 3.49 -25.26
CA TRP A 246 -4.42 3.99 -24.56
C TRP A 246 -4.19 5.35 -23.88
N THR A 247 -3.41 6.20 -24.54
CA THR A 247 -2.99 7.50 -24.04
C THR A 247 -3.68 8.59 -24.85
N ALA A 248 -4.34 9.52 -24.15
CA ALA A 248 -4.96 10.68 -24.76
C ALA A 248 -3.88 11.65 -25.26
N ALA A 249 -4.00 12.04 -26.52
CA ALA A 249 -3.18 13.08 -27.12
C ALA A 249 -4.11 14.02 -27.90
N PHE A 250 -4.20 15.29 -27.44
CA PHE A 250 -5.11 16.36 -27.91
C PHE A 250 -6.59 16.17 -27.57
N PHE A 251 -7.07 14.93 -27.60
CA PHE A 251 -8.44 14.55 -27.29
C PHE A 251 -8.45 13.17 -26.62
N THR A 252 -9.60 12.78 -26.08
CA THR A 252 -9.85 11.43 -25.58
C THR A 252 -10.82 10.73 -26.52
N VAL A 253 -10.61 9.44 -26.76
CA VAL A 253 -11.51 8.60 -27.54
C VAL A 253 -12.04 7.49 -26.64
N ASN A 254 -13.35 7.44 -26.48
CA ASN A 254 -14.01 6.42 -25.66
C ASN A 254 -15.04 5.66 -26.48
N VAL A 255 -15.19 4.37 -26.20
CA VAL A 255 -16.31 3.58 -26.69
C VAL A 255 -17.31 3.48 -25.55
N VAL A 256 -18.42 4.19 -25.69
CA VAL A 256 -19.46 4.25 -24.65
C VAL A 256 -20.78 3.69 -25.18
N THR A 257 -21.72 3.51 -24.25
CA THR A 257 -23.10 3.16 -24.56
C THR A 257 -23.84 4.40 -25.04
N ASP A 258 -24.58 4.26 -26.15
CA ASP A 258 -25.43 5.33 -26.66
C ASP A 258 -26.53 5.70 -25.64
N GLN A 259 -26.71 7.00 -25.39
CA GLN A 259 -27.62 7.49 -24.35
C GLN A 259 -29.10 7.30 -24.70
N GLU A 260 -29.43 7.25 -25.99
CA GLU A 260 -30.79 7.03 -26.48
C GLU A 260 -31.06 5.53 -26.71
N ASN A 261 -30.01 4.76 -27.01
CA ASN A 261 -30.10 3.32 -27.27
C ASN A 261 -29.00 2.53 -26.57
N TRP A 262 -29.30 2.06 -25.36
CA TRP A 262 -28.42 1.26 -24.51
C TRP A 262 -27.87 -0.06 -25.13
N ASN A 263 -28.45 -0.57 -26.22
CA ASN A 263 -27.95 -1.73 -26.97
C ASN A 263 -26.89 -1.38 -28.02
N LYS A 264 -26.63 -0.09 -28.27
CA LYS A 264 -25.62 0.38 -29.21
C LYS A 264 -24.37 0.86 -28.49
N ARG A 265 -23.24 0.78 -29.19
CA ARG A 265 -21.96 1.38 -28.79
C ARG A 265 -21.61 2.45 -29.80
N ILE A 266 -21.18 3.59 -29.29
CA ILE A 266 -20.75 4.75 -30.08
C ILE A 266 -19.33 5.12 -29.69
N VAL A 267 -18.63 5.78 -30.62
CA VAL A 267 -17.33 6.39 -30.35
C VAL A 267 -17.59 7.84 -29.99
N GLU A 268 -17.17 8.23 -28.80
CA GLU A 268 -17.17 9.63 -28.37
C GLU A 268 -15.76 10.19 -28.41
N VAL A 269 -15.66 11.42 -28.90
CA VAL A 269 -14.42 12.19 -28.90
C VAL A 269 -14.66 13.42 -28.02
N HIS A 270 -13.92 13.51 -26.92
CA HIS A 270 -13.98 14.65 -26.01
C HIS A 270 -12.67 15.43 -26.09
N HIS A 271 -12.76 16.75 -25.96
CA HIS A 271 -11.56 17.55 -25.74
C HIS A 271 -10.86 17.06 -24.47
N ASP A 272 -9.54 16.88 -24.54
CA ASP A 272 -8.77 16.51 -23.39
C ASP A 272 -8.67 17.73 -22.46
N MET A 273 -9.60 17.81 -21.50
CA MET A 273 -9.44 18.70 -20.36
C MET A 273 -8.33 18.08 -19.51
N ALA A 274 -7.08 18.39 -19.85
CA ALA A 274 -6.00 18.27 -18.88
C ALA A 274 -6.50 18.96 -17.61
N ARG A 275 -6.81 18.17 -16.57
CA ARG A 275 -7.04 18.70 -15.24
C ARG A 275 -5.71 19.31 -14.80
N THR A 276 -5.51 20.58 -15.11
CA THR A 276 -4.59 21.46 -14.39
C THR A 276 -5.08 21.62 -12.97
#